data_AF-A0A7W8BTA1-F1
#
_entry.id   AF-A0A7W8BTA1-F1
#
_cell.length_a   1.000
_cell.length_b   1.000
_cell.length_c   1.000
_cell.angle_alpha   90.00
_cell.angle_beta   90.00
_cell.angle_gamma   90.00
#
_symmetry.space_group_name_H-M   'P 1'
#
loop_
_entity.id
_entity.type
_entity.pdbx_description
1 polymer ?
#
loop_
_entity_poly.entity_id
_entity_poly.type
_entity_poly.pdbx_seq_one_letter_code
_entity_poly.pdbx_strand_id
1 'polypeptide(L)'
;MAVLMRAVIHLLPRCPVGWSPRFRGTRIGGATWDREAAAPTKLFTWGKVRPLAVDMGRRSDRAADARRRNVRWLTPRAWRWWMDLGLRGLRSDGSPRPGRDGRTELRNTAFVQLQLSSGLCRQEGGGLLTLELPTQKLGRGLYSHGTAPWALTRSKKTREGLPDVAAERTDHLGVDSGER
;
A
#
# COMPACT_ATOMS: atom_id res chain seq x y z
N MET A 1 -4.71 44.37 2.81
CA MET A 1 -4.77 42.88 2.74
C MET A 1 -5.88 42.23 3.56
N ALA A 2 -6.44 42.88 4.61
CA ALA A 2 -7.55 42.32 5.41
C ALA A 2 -8.91 42.29 4.68
N VAL A 3 -9.17 43.22 3.75
CA VAL A 3 -10.44 43.30 3.02
C VAL A 3 -10.55 42.24 1.92
N LEU A 4 -9.43 41.89 1.27
CA LEU A 4 -9.40 40.86 0.22
C LEU A 4 -9.62 39.44 0.80
N MET A 5 -9.16 39.16 2.02
CA MET A 5 -9.39 37.87 2.69
C MET A 5 -10.83 37.68 3.20
N ARG A 6 -11.53 38.77 3.55
CA ARG A 6 -12.92 38.71 3.99
C ARG A 6 -13.88 38.34 2.84
N ALA A 7 -13.53 38.71 1.60
CA ALA A 7 -14.28 38.35 0.40
C ALA A 7 -14.22 36.85 0.09
N VAL A 8 -13.07 36.19 0.30
CA VAL A 8 -12.92 34.73 0.06
C VAL A 8 -13.76 33.90 1.04
N ILE A 9 -13.92 34.37 2.29
CA ILE A 9 -14.71 33.68 3.32
C ILE A 9 -16.22 33.73 3.03
N HIS A 10 -16.71 34.81 2.40
CA HIS A 10 -18.12 34.95 2.03
C HIS A 10 -18.47 34.35 0.66
N LEU A 11 -17.49 34.05 -0.18
CA LEU A 11 -17.68 33.37 -1.47
C LEU A 11 -17.57 31.84 -1.39
N LEU A 12 -17.25 31.27 -0.22
CA LEU A 12 -17.33 29.83 -0.01
C LEU A 12 -18.75 29.49 0.45
N PRO A 13 -19.64 29.00 -0.44
CA PRO A 13 -20.94 28.51 -0.01
C PRO A 13 -20.73 27.45 1.06
N ARG A 14 -21.46 27.54 2.18
CA ARG A 14 -21.58 26.45 3.14
C ARG A 14 -21.88 25.18 2.34
N CYS A 15 -20.96 24.23 2.34
CA CYS A 15 -21.05 23.05 1.49
C CYS A 15 -22.35 22.31 1.81
N PRO A 16 -23.34 22.28 0.90
CA PRO A 16 -24.47 21.39 1.07
C PRO A 16 -23.94 19.95 1.02
N VAL A 17 -24.54 19.08 1.82
CA VAL A 17 -24.27 17.64 1.82
C VAL A 17 -24.26 17.11 0.37
N GLY A 18 -23.09 16.68 -0.12
CA GLY A 18 -22.92 16.18 -1.48
C GLY A 18 -22.22 17.11 -2.48
N TRP A 19 -21.68 18.26 -2.04
CA TRP A 19 -20.84 19.09 -2.91
C TRP A 19 -19.43 18.48 -3.06
N SER A 20 -19.12 17.96 -4.26
CA SER A 20 -17.74 17.68 -4.68
C SER A 20 -17.38 18.64 -5.81
N PRO A 21 -16.39 19.53 -5.63
CA PRO A 21 -16.02 20.48 -6.67
C PRO A 21 -15.49 19.76 -7.90
N ARG A 22 -15.84 20.28 -9.07
CA ARG A 22 -15.31 19.84 -10.36
C ARG A 22 -14.05 20.65 -10.65
N PHE A 23 -12.87 20.02 -10.57
CA PHE A 23 -11.65 20.57 -11.16
C PHE A 23 -11.50 19.98 -12.58
N ARG A 24 -11.45 20.84 -13.60
CA ARG A 24 -11.35 20.44 -15.03
C ARG A 24 -12.44 19.46 -15.51
N GLY A 25 -13.70 19.69 -15.12
CA GLY A 25 -14.86 18.93 -15.63
C GLY A 25 -15.10 17.55 -15.00
N THR A 26 -14.11 16.95 -14.33
CA THR A 26 -14.24 15.65 -13.66
C THR A 26 -14.61 15.82 -12.18
N ARG A 27 -15.48 14.96 -11.65
CA ARG A 27 -15.78 14.91 -10.20
C ARG A 27 -14.54 14.48 -9.42
N ILE A 28 -14.18 15.23 -8.38
CA ILE A 28 -13.12 14.85 -7.44
C ILE A 28 -13.67 13.77 -6.51
N GLY A 29 -12.94 12.66 -6.32
CA GLY A 29 -13.35 11.60 -5.40
C GLY A 29 -13.29 12.08 -3.94
N GLY A 30 -14.22 11.62 -3.09
CA GLY A 30 -14.33 12.09 -1.71
C GLY A 30 -13.05 11.98 -0.88
N ALA A 31 -12.26 10.92 -1.05
CA ALA A 31 -10.98 10.77 -0.33
C ALA A 31 -9.93 11.81 -0.76
N THR A 32 -9.97 12.25 -2.01
CA THR A 32 -9.11 13.32 -2.52
C THR A 32 -9.60 14.66 -1.97
N TRP A 33 -10.91 14.90 -2.02
CA TRP A 33 -11.52 16.10 -1.43
C TRP A 33 -11.16 16.26 0.05
N ASP A 34 -11.37 15.24 0.87
CA ASP A 34 -11.06 15.27 2.31
C ASP A 34 -9.58 15.56 2.58
N ARG A 35 -8.68 15.05 1.74
CA ARG A 35 -7.24 15.33 1.84
C ARG A 35 -6.94 16.80 1.57
N GLU A 36 -7.47 17.33 0.47
CA GLU A 36 -7.26 18.73 0.10
C GLU A 36 -7.90 19.68 1.12
N ALA A 37 -9.10 19.37 1.60
CA ALA A 37 -9.82 20.13 2.61
C ALA A 37 -9.12 20.14 3.99
N ALA A 38 -8.31 19.12 4.30
CA ALA A 38 -7.53 19.09 5.53
C ALA A 38 -6.42 20.17 5.57
N ALA A 39 -5.90 20.59 4.40
CA ALA A 39 -4.88 21.64 4.32
C ALA A 39 -5.40 23.02 4.79
N PRO A 40 -6.49 23.59 4.24
CA PRO A 40 -7.03 24.85 4.71
C PRO A 40 -7.56 24.76 6.15
N THR A 41 -8.17 23.63 6.58
CA THR A 41 -8.54 23.45 8.00
C THR A 41 -7.32 23.62 8.91
N LYS A 42 -6.18 22.98 8.59
CA LYS A 42 -4.94 23.12 9.36
C LYS A 42 -4.36 24.53 9.30
N LEU A 43 -4.27 25.11 8.10
CA LEU A 43 -3.70 26.45 7.89
C LEU A 43 -4.47 27.52 8.67
N PHE A 44 -5.80 27.52 8.56
CA PHE A 44 -6.64 28.50 9.24
C PHE A 44 -6.72 28.26 10.75
N THR A 45 -6.68 27.00 11.19
CA THR A 45 -6.55 26.69 12.62
C THR A 45 -5.24 27.23 13.19
N TRP A 46 -4.12 27.03 12.49
CA TRP A 46 -2.81 27.58 12.88
C TRP A 46 -2.83 29.10 12.92
N GLY A 47 -3.40 29.75 11.90
CA GLY A 47 -3.59 31.20 11.84
C GLY A 47 -4.69 31.76 12.76
N LYS A 48 -5.33 30.90 13.58
CA LYS A 48 -6.45 31.25 14.48
C LYS A 48 -7.62 31.97 13.77
N VAL A 49 -7.82 31.72 12.48
CA VAL A 49 -8.89 32.34 11.69
C VAL A 49 -10.21 31.63 11.99
N ARG A 50 -11.25 32.40 12.34
CA ARG A 50 -12.61 31.89 12.62
C ARG A 50 -13.69 32.77 11.95
N PRO A 51 -14.79 32.17 11.46
CA PRO A 51 -15.08 30.74 11.40
C PRO A 51 -14.28 30.03 10.29
N LEU A 52 -14.06 28.72 10.44
CA LEU A 52 -13.48 27.90 9.38
C LEU A 52 -14.52 27.69 8.28
N ALA A 53 -14.12 27.89 7.02
CA ALA A 53 -14.99 27.61 5.88
C ALA A 53 -15.25 26.12 5.68
N VAL A 54 -14.25 25.29 5.98
CA VAL A 54 -14.33 23.82 6.03
C VAL A 54 -13.57 23.36 7.28
N ASP A 55 -14.24 22.56 8.11
CA ASP A 55 -13.68 21.98 9.31
C ASP A 55 -13.68 20.46 9.20
N MET A 56 -12.54 19.89 8.81
CA MET A 56 -12.36 18.44 8.71
C MET A 56 -12.48 17.70 10.06
N GLY A 57 -12.65 18.39 11.19
CA GLY A 57 -13.10 17.80 12.45
C GLY A 57 -14.60 17.44 12.44
N ARG A 58 -15.42 18.24 11.76
CA ARG A 58 -16.87 18.06 11.63
C ARG A 58 -17.19 16.99 10.61
N ARG A 59 -18.12 16.11 10.95
CA ARG A 59 -18.55 15.03 10.04
C ARG A 59 -19.31 15.56 8.83
N SER A 60 -20.08 16.62 8.99
CA SER A 60 -20.84 17.28 7.92
C SER A 60 -19.98 17.76 6.76
N ASP A 61 -18.74 18.12 7.06
CA ASP A 61 -17.84 18.78 6.11
C ASP A 61 -16.96 17.77 5.35
N ARG A 62 -16.99 16.48 5.78
CA ARG A 62 -16.31 15.39 5.09
C ARG A 62 -17.16 14.87 3.94
N ALA A 63 -16.52 14.44 2.86
CA ALA A 63 -17.21 13.84 1.73
C ALA A 63 -17.88 12.52 2.13
N ALA A 64 -19.16 12.36 1.77
CA ALA A 64 -19.95 11.18 2.10
C ALA A 64 -19.41 9.89 1.45
N ASP A 65 -18.79 10.00 0.28
CA ASP A 65 -18.20 8.90 -0.48
C ASP A 65 -16.74 8.62 -0.10
N ALA A 66 -16.14 9.39 0.82
CA ALA A 66 -14.79 9.14 1.30
C ALA A 66 -14.73 7.85 2.13
N ARG A 67 -14.12 6.82 1.55
CA ARG A 67 -13.85 5.56 2.25
C ARG A 67 -12.51 5.64 2.98
N ARG A 68 -12.51 5.36 4.28
CA ARG A 68 -11.27 5.25 5.09
C ARG A 68 -10.32 4.18 4.55
N ARG A 69 -10.86 3.08 4.02
CA ARG A 69 -10.10 2.04 3.34
C ARG A 69 -10.89 1.56 2.13
N ASN A 70 -10.26 1.55 0.96
CA ASN A 70 -10.78 0.94 -0.25
C ASN A 70 -9.88 -0.22 -0.65
N VAL A 71 -10.02 -1.34 0.08
CA VAL A 71 -9.19 -2.52 -0.16
C VAL A 71 -9.83 -3.35 -1.25
N ARG A 72 -9.09 -3.59 -2.33
CA ARG A 72 -9.46 -4.53 -3.38
C ARG A 72 -8.66 -5.79 -3.16
N TRP A 73 -9.35 -6.86 -2.78
CA TRP A 73 -8.73 -8.17 -2.56
C TRP A 73 -8.58 -8.91 -3.90
N LEU A 74 -7.48 -9.64 -4.02
CA LEU A 74 -7.27 -10.59 -5.09
C LEU A 74 -7.81 -11.95 -4.65
N THR A 75 -8.52 -12.67 -5.51
CA THR A 75 -8.86 -14.07 -5.22
C THR A 75 -7.59 -14.93 -5.26
N PRO A 76 -7.53 -16.07 -4.54
CA PRO A 76 -6.37 -16.97 -4.59
C PRO A 76 -6.00 -17.41 -6.01
N ARG A 77 -7.00 -17.55 -6.90
CA ARG A 77 -6.77 -17.86 -8.32
C ARG A 77 -6.14 -16.70 -9.06
N ALA A 78 -6.69 -15.49 -8.93
CA ALA A 78 -6.15 -14.29 -9.57
C ALA A 78 -4.73 -13.97 -9.07
N TRP A 79 -4.43 -14.28 -7.81
CA TRP A 79 -3.09 -14.22 -7.24
C TRP A 79 -2.09 -15.11 -7.97
N ARG A 80 -2.39 -16.41 -8.11
CA ARG A 80 -1.50 -17.34 -8.83
C ARG A 80 -1.25 -16.88 -10.26
N TRP A 81 -2.31 -16.48 -10.96
CA TRP A 81 -2.19 -15.93 -12.33
C TRP A 81 -1.32 -14.68 -12.39
N TRP A 82 -1.45 -13.76 -11.43
CA TRP A 82 -0.62 -12.55 -11.38
C TRP A 82 0.84 -12.86 -11.04
N MET A 83 1.10 -13.84 -10.16
CA MET A 83 2.45 -14.32 -9.87
C MET A 83 3.11 -14.89 -11.13
N ASP A 84 2.43 -15.79 -11.83
CA ASP A 84 2.98 -16.49 -12.99
C ASP A 84 3.17 -15.53 -14.18
N LEU A 85 2.13 -14.78 -14.57
CA LEU A 85 2.21 -13.88 -15.72
C LEU A 85 3.01 -12.60 -15.44
N GLY A 86 2.82 -12.02 -14.26
CA GLY A 86 3.36 -10.72 -13.89
C GLY A 86 4.81 -10.79 -13.41
N LEU A 87 5.08 -11.67 -12.44
CA LEU A 87 6.36 -11.71 -11.74
C LEU A 87 7.34 -12.74 -12.30
N ARG A 88 6.86 -13.96 -12.57
CA ARG A 88 7.65 -15.03 -13.16
C ARG A 88 7.82 -14.89 -14.66
N GLY A 89 6.86 -14.22 -15.31
CA GLY A 89 6.90 -13.99 -16.75
C GLY A 89 6.63 -15.23 -17.56
N LEU A 90 5.80 -16.10 -17.01
CA LEU A 90 5.19 -17.19 -17.73
C LEU A 90 4.08 -16.65 -18.62
N ARG A 91 3.74 -17.40 -19.66
CA ARG A 91 2.51 -17.23 -20.43
C ARG A 91 1.38 -18.01 -19.76
N SER A 92 0.15 -17.84 -20.27
CA SER A 92 -1.02 -18.55 -19.75
C SER A 92 -0.93 -20.07 -19.87
N ASP A 93 -0.05 -20.57 -20.73
CA ASP A 93 0.26 -21.99 -20.91
C ASP A 93 1.42 -22.48 -20.01
N GLY A 94 1.95 -21.62 -19.12
CA GLY A 94 3.06 -21.93 -18.23
C GLY A 94 4.45 -21.83 -18.87
N SER A 95 4.55 -21.56 -20.17
CA SER A 95 5.84 -21.45 -20.84
C SER A 95 6.49 -20.07 -20.59
N PRO A 96 7.83 -19.97 -20.56
CA PRO A 96 8.52 -18.69 -20.40
C PRO A 96 8.19 -17.71 -21.54
N ARG A 97 7.98 -16.44 -21.20
CA ARG A 97 7.78 -15.38 -22.20
C ARG A 97 9.11 -15.04 -22.89
N PRO A 98 9.19 -15.12 -24.23
CA PRO A 98 10.43 -14.81 -24.96
C PRO A 98 10.86 -13.36 -24.76
N GLY A 99 12.18 -13.14 -24.67
CA GLY A 99 12.78 -11.80 -24.51
C GLY A 99 12.68 -11.19 -23.11
N ARG A 100 12.17 -11.93 -22.10
CA ARG A 100 12.19 -11.47 -20.70
C ARG A 100 13.52 -11.86 -20.05
N ASP A 101 14.17 -10.86 -19.47
CA ASP A 101 15.36 -11.06 -18.63
C ASP A 101 14.93 -11.54 -17.23
N GLY A 102 15.16 -12.82 -16.93
CA GLY A 102 14.80 -13.47 -15.65
C GLY A 102 15.65 -13.01 -14.46
N ARG A 103 16.65 -12.15 -14.63
CA ARG A 103 17.59 -11.74 -13.58
C ARG A 103 16.95 -11.27 -12.27
N THR A 104 15.80 -10.62 -12.33
CA THR A 104 15.12 -10.10 -11.13
C THR A 104 13.93 -10.94 -10.67
N GLU A 105 13.63 -12.02 -11.39
CA GLU A 105 12.44 -12.85 -11.18
C GLU A 105 12.39 -13.43 -9.78
N LEU A 106 13.44 -14.17 -9.39
CA LEU A 106 13.53 -14.83 -8.08
C LEU A 106 13.43 -13.82 -6.94
N ARG A 107 14.16 -12.70 -7.03
CA ARG A 107 14.13 -11.62 -6.03
C ARG A 107 12.74 -11.01 -5.90
N ASN A 108 12.08 -10.68 -7.01
CA ASN A 108 10.78 -10.02 -6.99
C ASN A 108 9.69 -10.98 -6.48
N THR A 109 9.76 -12.25 -6.86
CA THR A 109 8.86 -13.32 -6.41
C THR A 109 8.98 -13.52 -4.90
N ALA A 110 10.22 -13.70 -4.40
CA ALA A 110 10.48 -13.85 -2.97
C ALA A 110 10.03 -12.61 -2.17
N PHE A 111 10.30 -11.41 -2.66
CA PHE A 111 9.85 -10.17 -2.01
C PHE A 111 8.32 -10.12 -1.90
N VAL A 112 7.61 -10.44 -2.98
CA VAL A 112 6.15 -10.38 -3.00
C VAL A 112 5.51 -11.47 -2.12
N GLN A 113 6.08 -12.67 -2.10
CA GLN A 113 5.65 -13.74 -1.20
C GLN A 113 5.85 -13.35 0.27
N LEU A 114 7.02 -12.78 0.62
CA LEU A 114 7.30 -12.25 1.94
C LEU A 114 6.24 -11.23 2.36
N GLN A 115 5.92 -10.28 1.48
CA GLN A 115 4.94 -9.23 1.75
C GLN A 115 3.53 -9.80 2.00
N LEU A 116 3.11 -10.79 1.20
CA LEU A 116 1.80 -11.40 1.37
C LEU A 116 1.70 -12.19 2.67
N SER A 117 2.73 -12.98 2.99
CA SER A 117 2.70 -13.89 4.12
C SER A 117 2.98 -13.20 5.47
N SER A 118 3.70 -12.05 5.47
CA SER A 118 3.99 -11.26 6.67
C SER A 118 2.98 -10.15 6.94
N GLY A 119 2.23 -9.72 5.92
CA GLY A 119 1.36 -8.55 6.01
C GLY A 119 2.10 -7.22 6.18
N LEU A 120 3.42 -7.19 5.94
CA LEU A 120 4.20 -5.96 6.01
C LEU A 120 3.76 -4.96 4.94
N CYS A 121 3.80 -3.66 5.29
CA CYS A 121 3.64 -2.61 4.29
C CYS A 121 4.85 -2.61 3.34
N ARG A 122 4.66 -2.15 2.10
CA ARG A 122 5.73 -2.12 1.06
C ARG A 122 7.03 -1.48 1.56
N GLN A 123 6.94 -0.41 2.33
CA GLN A 123 8.09 0.30 2.89
C GLN A 123 8.78 -0.49 4.00
N GLU A 124 8.02 -1.24 4.80
CA GLU A 124 8.57 -2.05 5.88
C GLU A 124 9.39 -3.21 5.30
N GLY A 125 8.82 -3.99 4.39
CA GLY A 125 9.58 -5.09 3.76
C GLY A 125 10.72 -4.62 2.86
N GLY A 126 10.56 -3.47 2.19
CA GLY A 126 11.63 -2.90 1.37
C GLY A 126 12.80 -2.33 2.17
N GLY A 127 12.60 -2.07 3.47
CA GLY A 127 13.64 -1.62 4.39
C GLY A 127 14.31 -2.75 5.19
N LEU A 128 13.86 -4.00 5.03
CA LEU A 128 14.46 -5.13 5.72
C LEU A 128 15.88 -5.39 5.23
N LEU A 129 16.78 -5.64 6.17
CA LEU A 129 18.13 -6.10 5.88
C LEU A 129 18.20 -7.63 5.85
N THR A 130 19.15 -8.20 5.10
CA THR A 130 19.37 -9.66 5.08
C THR A 130 19.66 -10.24 6.46
N LEU A 131 20.23 -9.43 7.36
CA LEU A 131 20.53 -9.77 8.75
C LEU A 131 19.28 -9.89 9.62
N GLU A 132 18.19 -9.22 9.23
CA GLU A 132 16.89 -9.25 9.93
C GLU A 132 16.02 -10.40 9.43
N LEU A 133 16.41 -11.04 8.33
CA LEU A 133 15.74 -12.23 7.83
C LEU A 133 16.20 -13.46 8.62
N PRO A 134 15.26 -14.33 9.01
CA PRO A 134 15.61 -15.56 9.70
C PRO A 134 16.49 -16.43 8.79
N THR A 135 17.69 -16.74 9.26
CA THR A 135 18.67 -17.59 8.55
C THR A 135 18.47 -19.07 8.83
N GLN A 136 17.64 -19.43 9.82
CA GLN A 136 17.34 -20.81 10.16
C GLN A 136 16.31 -21.40 9.20
N LYS A 137 16.64 -22.54 8.60
CA LYS A 137 15.66 -23.40 7.94
C LYS A 137 14.71 -23.94 9.00
N LEU A 138 13.40 -23.75 8.82
CA LEU A 138 12.42 -24.33 9.73
C LEU A 138 12.48 -25.86 9.68
N GLY A 139 12.92 -26.48 10.77
CA GLY A 139 12.86 -27.94 10.93
C GLY A 139 11.43 -28.46 11.08
N ARG A 140 10.56 -27.66 11.70
CA ARG A 140 9.08 -27.77 11.72
C ARG A 140 8.48 -26.38 11.95
N GLY A 141 7.54 -25.96 11.10
CA GLY A 141 6.84 -24.67 11.19
C GLY A 141 6.64 -24.00 9.82
N LEU A 142 5.67 -23.09 9.71
CA LEU A 142 5.41 -22.28 8.49
C LEU A 142 5.94 -20.83 8.62
N TYR A 143 6.39 -20.44 9.81
CA TYR A 143 6.76 -19.06 10.16
C TYR A 143 8.07 -19.05 10.92
N SER A 144 8.93 -18.08 10.60
CA SER A 144 10.21 -17.86 11.28
C SER A 144 10.16 -16.50 11.95
N HIS A 145 10.33 -16.46 13.28
CA HIS A 145 10.30 -15.21 14.01
C HIS A 145 11.36 -14.23 13.47
N GLY A 146 10.88 -13.09 12.98
CA GLY A 146 11.68 -11.94 12.57
C GLY A 146 11.02 -10.68 13.10
N THR A 147 11.79 -9.60 13.18
CA THR A 147 11.35 -8.35 13.79
C THR A 147 11.50 -7.21 12.79
N ALA A 148 10.43 -6.47 12.53
CA ALA A 148 10.49 -5.23 11.77
C ALA A 148 10.70 -4.06 12.75
N PRO A 149 11.81 -3.32 12.68
CA PRO A 149 12.11 -2.25 13.61
C PRO A 149 11.08 -1.13 13.51
N TRP A 150 10.72 -0.53 14.65
CA TRP A 150 9.73 0.54 14.74
C TRP A 150 10.00 1.71 13.78
N ALA A 151 11.27 1.98 13.47
CA ALA A 151 11.74 3.03 12.57
C ALA A 151 11.21 2.86 11.14
N LEU A 152 10.97 1.62 10.69
CA LEU A 152 10.39 1.32 9.37
C LEU A 152 8.86 1.34 9.40
N THR A 153 8.26 1.20 10.58
CA THR A 153 6.80 1.08 10.70
C THR A 153 6.10 2.43 10.71
N ARG A 154 5.00 2.53 9.97
CA ARG A 154 4.17 3.75 9.96
C ARG A 154 3.57 4.08 11.33
N SER A 155 3.33 3.07 12.16
CA SER A 155 2.79 3.21 13.51
C SER A 155 3.82 3.56 14.57
N LYS A 156 5.12 3.59 14.22
CA LYS A 156 6.24 3.69 15.18
C LYS A 156 6.18 2.61 16.26
N LYS A 157 5.78 1.39 15.89
CA LYS A 157 5.71 0.22 16.79
C LYS A 157 6.38 -0.96 16.12
N THR A 158 7.27 -1.63 16.83
CA THR A 158 7.92 -2.86 16.38
C THR A 158 6.87 -3.93 16.06
N ARG A 159 7.10 -4.69 14.99
CA ARG A 159 6.26 -5.85 14.61
C ARG A 159 7.09 -7.12 14.69
N GLU A 160 6.47 -8.20 15.15
CA GLU A 160 7.09 -9.51 15.31
C GLU A 160 6.34 -10.56 14.48
N GLY A 161 7.06 -11.57 13.97
CA GLY A 161 6.50 -12.72 13.28
C GLY A 161 6.52 -12.62 11.75
N LEU A 162 7.68 -12.85 11.15
CA LEU A 162 7.80 -12.99 9.70
C LEU A 162 7.53 -14.46 9.27
N PRO A 163 7.05 -14.68 8.05
CA PRO A 163 6.89 -15.99 7.45
C PRO A 163 8.23 -16.48 6.90
N ASP A 164 8.41 -17.81 6.84
CA ASP A 164 9.55 -18.37 6.12
C ASP A 164 9.26 -18.37 4.61
N VAL A 165 10.16 -17.77 3.85
CA VAL A 165 10.07 -17.66 2.38
C VAL A 165 11.15 -18.50 1.70
N ALA A 166 11.99 -19.21 2.48
CA ALA A 166 13.11 -19.99 1.98
C ALA A 166 12.70 -21.30 1.28
N ALA A 167 11.43 -21.73 1.39
CA ALA A 167 10.96 -23.01 0.86
C ALA A 167 10.95 -23.10 -0.68
N GLU A 168 10.87 -21.99 -1.41
CA GLU A 168 10.76 -22.03 -2.88
C GLU A 168 12.12 -22.03 -3.61
N ARG A 169 13.24 -22.08 -2.87
CA ARG A 169 14.59 -22.06 -3.45
C ARG A 169 14.98 -23.39 -4.13
N THR A 170 14.24 -24.48 -3.90
CA THR A 170 14.69 -25.85 -4.24
C THR A 170 13.93 -26.58 -5.34
N ASP A 171 12.78 -26.11 -5.80
CA ASP A 171 11.96 -26.87 -6.77
C ASP A 171 12.23 -26.53 -8.25
N HIS A 172 13.09 -25.54 -8.53
CA HIS A 172 13.43 -25.14 -9.91
C HIS A 172 14.73 -25.76 -10.43
N LEU A 173 15.45 -26.52 -9.59
CA LEU A 173 16.57 -27.35 -10.00
C LEU A 173 16.13 -28.81 -10.00
N GLY A 174 15.32 -29.16 -11.01
CA GLY A 174 15.17 -30.55 -11.43
C GLY A 174 16.52 -31.03 -11.99
N VAL A 175 17.43 -31.41 -11.10
CA VAL A 175 18.57 -32.26 -11.44
C VAL A 175 18.03 -33.68 -11.47
N ASP A 176 17.88 -34.14 -12.70
CA ASP A 176 17.67 -35.52 -13.09
C ASP A 176 18.68 -36.42 -12.37
N SER A 177 18.25 -37.03 -11.28
CA SER A 177 18.96 -38.15 -10.62
C SER A 177 18.25 -39.43 -11.05
N GLY A 178 18.33 -39.74 -12.34
CA GLY A 178 17.95 -41.05 -12.87
C GLY A 178 18.93 -42.11 -12.39
N GLU A 179 18.38 -43.20 -11.88
CA GLU A 179 19.07 -44.46 -11.60
C GLU A 179 19.82 -44.97 -12.85
N ARG A 180 21.15 -45.12 -12.74
CA ARG A 180 21.92 -46.36 -12.94
C ARG A 180 23.42 -46.10 -12.84
#